data_AF-A0A8H4N2I7-F1
#
_entry.id   AF-A0A8H4N2I7-F1
#
_cell.length_a   1.000
_cell.length_b   1.000
_cell.length_c   1.000
_cell.angle_alpha   90.00
_cell.angle_beta   90.00
_cell.angle_gamma   90.00
#
_symmetry.space_group_name_H-M   'P 1'
#
loop_
_entity.id
_entity.type
_entity.pdbx_description
1 polymer ?
#
loop_
_entity_poly.entity_id
_entity_poly.type
_entity_poly.pdbx_seq_one_letter_code
_entity_poly.pdbx_strand_id
1 'polypeptide(L)'
;MNGALYCVRVQPLAWPVGHLAEELAWKHKNVYIDTSAWSPKYYAPELIHFADTTGRKKVMFGTNFPQLGWTACVDNFNKYLVNKEGGLREKSIKDFMGGNAIRVLKLPPVQSDSLRPSL
;
A
#
# COMPACT_ATOMS: atom_id res chain seq x y z
N MET A 1 -5.29 -25.01 4.24
CA MET A 1 -3.94 -24.93 3.64
C MET A 1 -3.33 -23.59 4.01
N ASN A 2 -2.50 -23.57 5.04
CA ASN A 2 -1.80 -22.36 5.53
C ASN A 2 -0.57 -22.12 4.65
N GLY A 3 -0.75 -21.44 3.52
CA GLY A 3 0.35 -20.96 2.70
C GLY A 3 1.05 -19.80 3.42
N ALA A 4 2.37 -19.85 3.52
CA ALA A 4 3.15 -18.75 4.09
C ALA A 4 2.83 -17.45 3.34
N LEU A 5 2.54 -16.40 4.12
CA LEU A 5 2.28 -15.06 3.64
C LEU A 5 3.63 -14.35 3.48
N TYR A 6 3.94 -13.87 2.28
CA TYR A 6 5.17 -13.13 2.02
C TYR A 6 4.86 -11.68 1.72
N CYS A 7 5.54 -10.79 2.45
CA CYS A 7 5.44 -9.35 2.26
C CYS A 7 6.73 -8.82 1.64
N VAL A 8 6.61 -8.17 0.49
CA VAL A 8 7.72 -7.54 -0.22
C VAL A 8 7.66 -6.05 0.01
N ARG A 9 8.71 -5.53 0.64
CA ARG A 9 8.84 -4.11 0.92
C ARG A 9 9.41 -3.39 -0.31
N VAL A 10 8.66 -2.44 -0.87
CA VAL A 10 9.12 -1.66 -2.03
C VAL A 10 9.89 -0.43 -1.57
N GLN A 11 11.10 -0.24 -2.11
CA GLN A 11 11.94 0.92 -1.85
C GLN A 11 12.12 1.76 -3.13
N PRO A 12 11.96 3.09 -3.12
CA PRO A 12 12.18 3.96 -4.28
C PRO A 12 13.60 3.90 -4.83
N LEU A 13 14.59 3.65 -3.97
CA LEU A 13 16.00 3.49 -4.36
C LEU A 13 16.27 2.17 -5.11
N ALA A 14 15.29 1.27 -5.15
CA ALA A 14 15.37 0.04 -5.93
C ALA A 14 14.84 0.23 -7.38
N TRP A 15 14.71 1.47 -7.86
CA TRP A 15 14.51 1.74 -9.29
C TRP A 15 15.79 1.37 -10.05
N PRO A 16 15.80 0.40 -10.99
CA PRO A 16 14.70 -0.07 -11.85
C PRO A 16 14.04 -1.40 -11.45
N VAL A 17 14.51 -2.13 -10.43
CA VAL A 17 13.95 -3.43 -10.00
C VAL A 17 12.59 -3.35 -9.29
N GLY A 18 12.03 -2.15 -9.10
CA GLY A 18 10.70 -1.92 -8.53
C GLY A 18 9.65 -2.83 -9.15
N HIS A 19 9.55 -2.85 -10.49
CA HIS A 19 8.59 -3.64 -11.27
C HIS A 19 8.56 -5.14 -10.95
N LEU A 20 9.67 -5.70 -10.45
CA LEU A 20 9.74 -7.11 -10.09
C LEU A 20 8.86 -7.41 -8.89
N ALA A 21 8.66 -6.47 -7.97
CA ALA A 21 7.78 -6.65 -6.83
C ALA A 21 6.32 -6.77 -7.27
N GLU A 22 5.85 -5.91 -8.18
CA GLU A 22 4.51 -6.00 -8.77
C GLU A 22 4.34 -7.30 -9.56
N GLU A 23 5.34 -7.69 -10.36
CA GLU A 23 5.31 -8.95 -11.10
C GLU A 23 5.23 -10.18 -10.19
N LEU A 24 6.03 -10.21 -9.11
CA LEU A 24 6.00 -11.30 -8.14
C LEU A 24 4.66 -11.34 -7.41
N ALA A 25 4.14 -10.19 -6.98
CA ALA A 25 2.84 -10.09 -6.32
C ALA A 25 1.68 -10.49 -7.26
N TRP A 26 1.82 -10.22 -8.56
CA TRP A 26 0.86 -10.61 -9.59
C TRP A 26 0.92 -12.12 -9.89
N LYS A 27 2.12 -12.68 -10.11
CA LYS A 27 2.33 -14.11 -10.42
C LYS A 27 1.99 -15.01 -9.22
N HIS A 28 2.28 -14.58 -8.00
CA HIS A 28 2.13 -15.41 -6.81
C HIS A 28 0.94 -14.97 -5.93
N LYS A 29 0.02 -15.91 -5.68
CA LYS A 29 -1.20 -15.65 -4.87
C LYS A 29 -0.89 -15.24 -3.42
N ASN A 30 0.21 -15.72 -2.84
CA ASN A 30 0.56 -15.48 -1.43
C ASN A 30 1.61 -14.37 -1.22
N VAL A 31 1.97 -13.64 -2.27
CA VAL A 31 2.89 -12.50 -2.19
C VAL A 31 2.09 -11.19 -2.19
N TYR A 32 2.43 -10.32 -1.27
CA TYR A 32 1.82 -9.01 -1.05
C TYR A 32 2.90 -7.94 -0.91
N ILE A 33 2.55 -6.69 -1.17
CA ILE A 33 3.48 -5.56 -1.15
C ILE A 33 3.14 -4.66 0.03
N ASP A 34 4.13 -4.34 0.86
CA ASP A 34 4.03 -3.25 1.84
C ASP A 34 4.81 -2.01 1.37
N THR A 35 4.20 -0.85 1.59
CA THR A 35 4.80 0.45 1.22
C THR A 35 5.50 1.14 2.40
N SER A 36 5.87 0.37 3.43
CA SER A 36 6.40 0.88 4.70
C SER A 36 7.79 1.51 4.62
N ALA A 37 8.53 1.30 3.53
CA ALA A 37 9.90 1.77 3.42
C ALA A 37 10.04 3.29 3.32
N TRP A 38 9.08 3.98 2.70
CA TRP A 38 9.20 5.39 2.35
C TRP A 38 7.85 6.10 2.41
N SER A 39 7.92 7.44 2.55
CA SER A 39 6.73 8.28 2.57
C SER A 39 5.99 8.24 1.22
N PRO A 40 4.64 8.32 1.21
CA PRO A 40 3.80 8.29 0.00
C PRO A 40 4.19 9.25 -1.12
N LYS A 41 4.89 10.34 -0.79
CA LYS A 41 5.44 11.30 -1.75
C LYS A 41 6.41 10.66 -2.76
N TYR A 42 7.09 9.57 -2.39
CA TYR A 42 8.15 8.95 -3.19
C TYR A 42 7.73 7.64 -3.87
N TYR A 43 6.43 7.33 -3.90
CA TYR A 43 5.96 6.13 -4.59
C TYR A 43 6.11 6.30 -6.10
N ALA A 44 6.62 5.24 -6.74
CA ALA A 44 6.72 5.20 -8.19
C ALA A 44 5.32 5.19 -8.83
N PRO A 45 5.11 5.88 -9.97
CA PRO A 45 3.83 5.88 -10.68
C PRO A 45 3.29 4.48 -11.01
N GLU A 46 4.18 3.54 -11.32
CA GLU A 46 3.85 2.16 -11.67
C GLU A 46 3.27 1.41 -10.48
N LEU A 47 3.83 1.60 -9.28
CA LEU A 47 3.32 1.01 -8.05
C LEU A 47 1.91 1.54 -7.76
N ILE A 48 1.69 2.84 -7.93
CA ILE A 48 0.38 3.47 -7.72
C ILE A 48 -0.64 2.93 -8.73
N HIS A 49 -0.25 2.81 -10.00
CA HIS A 49 -1.09 2.23 -11.04
C HIS A 49 -1.44 0.76 -10.73
N PHE A 50 -0.47 -0.05 -10.30
CA PHE A 50 -0.71 -1.43 -9.90
C PHE A 50 -1.64 -1.52 -8.70
N ALA A 51 -1.42 -0.70 -7.67
CA ALA A 51 -2.27 -0.61 -6.48
C ALA A 51 -3.71 -0.13 -6.80
N ASP A 52 -3.90 0.62 -7.89
CA ASP A 52 -5.24 1.03 -8.32
C ASP A 52 -5.93 0.03 -9.26
N THR A 53 -5.18 -0.85 -9.94
CA THR A 53 -5.69 -1.75 -10.98
C THR A 53 -5.67 -3.23 -10.56
N THR A 54 -4.77 -4.04 -11.12
CA THR A 54 -4.69 -5.49 -10.94
C THR A 54 -4.17 -5.88 -9.55
N GLY A 55 -3.33 -5.03 -8.95
CA GLY A 55 -2.72 -5.18 -7.64
C GLY A 55 -3.53 -4.62 -6.48
N ARG A 56 -4.77 -4.15 -6.69
CA ARG A 56 -5.59 -3.50 -5.65
C ARG A 56 -5.71 -4.27 -4.35
N LYS A 57 -5.73 -5.61 -4.41
CA LYS A 57 -5.84 -6.48 -3.23
C LYS A 57 -4.49 -7.01 -2.73
N LYS A 58 -3.39 -6.53 -3.29
CA LYS A 58 -2.03 -7.01 -3.04
C LYS A 58 -1.14 -5.98 -2.36
N VAL A 59 -1.46 -4.70 -2.50
CA VAL A 59 -0.66 -3.60 -1.92
C VAL A 59 -1.31 -3.08 -0.64
N MET A 60 -0.52 -2.86 0.41
CA MET A 60 -0.97 -2.32 1.69
C MET A 60 -0.07 -1.19 2.19
N PHE A 61 -0.71 -0.21 2.82
CA PHE A 61 -0.03 0.93 3.43
C PHE A 61 0.69 0.52 4.72
N GLY A 62 1.89 1.07 4.91
CA GLY A 62 2.62 1.05 6.18
C GLY A 62 3.53 2.26 6.28
N THR A 63 3.95 2.61 7.51
CA THR A 63 4.80 3.79 7.75
C THR A 63 6.16 3.44 8.36
N ASN A 64 6.39 2.20 8.82
CA ASN A 64 7.61 1.84 9.54
C ASN A 64 7.89 2.77 10.75
N PHE A 65 6.88 2.97 11.60
CA PHE A 65 7.04 3.64 12.89
C PHE A 65 8.10 2.90 13.74
N PRO A 66 9.07 3.58 14.38
CA PRO A 66 9.13 5.02 14.68
C PRO A 66 9.89 5.90 13.66
N GLN A 67 10.42 5.34 12.56
CA GLN A 67 11.25 6.11 11.62
C GLN A 67 10.46 7.14 10.82
N LEU A 68 9.26 6.80 10.33
CA LEU A 68 8.36 7.76 9.71
C LEU A 68 7.14 7.99 10.61
N GLY A 69 6.89 9.25 10.93
CA GLY A 69 5.74 9.66 11.73
C GLY A 69 4.43 9.31 11.02
N TRP A 70 3.49 8.75 11.77
CA TRP A 70 2.16 8.37 11.27
C TRP A 70 1.45 9.54 10.60
N THR A 71 1.28 10.65 11.31
CA THR A 71 0.57 11.85 10.84
C THR A 71 1.17 12.38 9.53
N ALA A 72 2.50 12.53 9.48
CA ALA A 72 3.17 13.02 8.28
C ALA A 72 2.98 12.10 7.06
N CYS A 73 2.93 10.78 7.26
CA CYS A 73 2.70 9.84 6.17
C CYS A 73 1.25 9.88 5.68
N VAL A 74 0.27 9.98 6.59
CA VAL A 74 -1.14 10.13 6.21
C VAL A 74 -1.38 11.46 5.50
N ASP A 75 -0.78 12.55 5.98
CA ASP A 75 -0.89 13.86 5.33
C ASP A 75 -0.29 13.84 3.92
N ASN A 76 0.87 13.19 3.74
CA ASN A 76 1.46 13.00 2.43
C ASN A 76 0.61 12.08 1.54
N PHE A 77 0.00 11.03 2.08
CA PHE A 77 -0.94 10.19 1.34
C PHE A 77 -2.09 11.03 0.78
N ASN A 78 -2.67 11.92 1.59
CA ASN A 78 -3.77 12.79 1.18
C ASN A 78 -3.37 13.80 0.13
N LYS A 79 -2.20 14.40 0.34
CA LYS A 79 -1.69 15.43 -0.54
C LYS A 79 -1.33 14.90 -1.93
N TYR A 80 -0.74 13.71 -2.01
CA TYR A 80 -0.13 13.20 -3.25
C TYR A 80 -0.93 12.09 -3.92
N LEU A 81 -1.73 11.30 -3.19
CA LEU A 81 -2.34 10.08 -3.74
C LEU A 81 -3.87 10.09 -3.76
N VAL A 82 -4.55 10.91 -2.97
CA VAL A 82 -6.02 10.92 -2.90
C VAL A 82 -6.61 11.82 -3.98
N ASN A 83 -7.41 11.26 -4.89
CA ASN A 83 -8.15 11.99 -5.94
C ASN A 83 -7.27 12.91 -6.81
N LYS A 84 -6.02 12.51 -7.03
CA LYS A 84 -5.07 13.20 -7.91
C LYS A 84 -4.88 12.43 -9.22
N GLU A 85 -4.48 13.15 -10.26
CA GLU A 85 -4.01 12.53 -11.50
C GLU A 85 -2.77 11.66 -11.21
N GLY A 86 -2.83 10.39 -11.60
CA GLY A 86 -1.81 9.39 -11.23
C GLY A 86 -1.92 8.86 -9.79
N GLY A 87 -2.96 9.22 -9.04
CA GLY A 87 -3.24 8.75 -7.67
C GLY A 87 -4.19 7.54 -7.60
N LEU A 88 -4.65 7.23 -6.38
CA LEU A 88 -5.59 6.14 -6.10
C LEU A 88 -7.04 6.62 -6.17
N ARG A 89 -7.92 5.78 -6.74
CA ARG A 89 -9.38 6.01 -6.70
C ARG A 89 -9.94 5.69 -5.33
N GLU A 90 -11.09 6.29 -4.99
CA GLU A 90 -11.79 6.07 -3.71
C GLU A 90 -11.97 4.59 -3.33
N LYS A 91 -12.38 3.77 -4.30
CA LYS A 91 -12.54 2.31 -4.11
C LYS A 91 -11.23 1.59 -3.75
N SER A 92 -10.08 2.12 -4.18
CA SER A 92 -8.75 1.54 -3.98
C SER A 92 -8.12 2.07 -2.70
N ILE A 93 -8.43 3.32 -2.31
CA ILE A 93 -7.94 3.95 -1.08
C ILE A 93 -8.30 3.12 0.15
N LYS A 94 -9.56 2.69 0.28
CA LYS A 94 -10.02 1.90 1.45
C LYS A 94 -9.27 0.57 1.55
N ASP A 95 -9.03 -0.08 0.42
CA ASP A 95 -8.29 -1.33 0.36
C ASP A 95 -6.82 -1.12 0.74
N PHE A 96 -6.20 -0.08 0.19
CA PHE A 96 -4.80 0.27 0.39
C PHE A 96 -4.50 0.69 1.84
N MET A 97 -5.32 1.58 2.42
CA MET A 97 -5.12 2.19 3.74
C MET A 97 -5.41 1.25 4.93
N GLY A 98 -5.74 -0.02 4.69
CA GLY A 98 -5.88 -1.00 5.77
C GLY A 98 -6.82 -2.16 5.47
N GLY A 99 -7.75 -2.02 4.51
CA GLY A 99 -8.67 -3.09 4.14
C GLY A 99 -7.95 -4.37 3.70
N ASN A 100 -6.83 -4.23 2.98
CA ASN A 100 -5.99 -5.34 2.60
C ASN A 100 -5.27 -5.95 3.79
N ALA A 101 -4.69 -5.15 4.69
CA ALA A 101 -4.00 -5.64 5.88
C ALA A 101 -4.95 -6.46 6.76
N ILE A 102 -6.15 -5.96 7.03
CA ILE A 102 -7.17 -6.66 7.84
C ILE A 102 -7.51 -8.02 7.23
N ARG A 103 -7.79 -8.05 5.92
CA ARG A 103 -8.17 -9.28 5.20
C ARG A 103 -7.03 -10.30 5.16
N VAL A 104 -5.81 -9.83 4.87
CA VAL A 104 -4.66 -10.70 4.60
C VAL A 104 -4.07 -11.24 5.90
N LEU A 105 -3.92 -10.39 6.91
CA LEU A 105 -3.37 -10.75 8.22
C LEU A 105 -4.44 -11.31 9.18
N LYS A 106 -5.71 -11.39 8.74
CA LYS A 106 -6.86 -11.87 9.53
C LYS A 106 -6.98 -11.13 10.87
N LEU A 107 -6.78 -9.82 10.83
CA LEU A 107 -6.85 -8.98 12.02
C LEU A 107 -8.30 -8.87 12.52
N PRO A 108 -8.51 -8.66 13.83
CA PRO A 108 -9.84 -8.37 14.35
C PRO A 108 -10.43 -7.14 13.63
N PRO A 109 -11.77 -7.02 13.57
CA PRO A 109 -12.41 -5.86 12.99
C PRO A 109 -11.97 -4.60 13.75
N VAL A 110 -11.22 -3.73 13.08
CA VAL A 110 -10.83 -2.41 13.57
C VAL A 110 -11.86 -1.40 13.06
N GLN A 111 -12.28 -0.46 13.90
CA GLN A 111 -13.05 0.71 13.44
C GLN A 111 -12.18 1.50 12.47
N SER A 112 -12.35 1.25 11.16
CA SER A 112 -11.60 1.92 10.10
C SER A 112 -12.00 3.38 9.91
N ASP A 113 -13.05 3.84 10.61
CA ASP A 113 -13.66 5.15 10.41
C ASP A 113 -12.78 6.29 10.93
N SER A 114 -11.96 6.02 11.95
CA SER A 114 -10.98 6.95 12.51
C SER A 114 -9.63 6.93 11.78
N LEU A 115 -9.36 5.89 10.96
CA LEU A 115 -8.13 5.76 10.17
C LEU A 115 -8.25 6.37 8.77
N ARG A 116 -9.44 6.89 8.43
CA ARG A 116 -9.67 7.52 7.15
C ARG A 116 -8.94 8.85 7.11
N PRO A 117 -8.26 9.16 6.00
CA PRO A 117 -7.91 10.54 5.75
C PRO A 117 -9.15 11.41 5.63
N SER A 118 -9.06 12.64 6.12
CA SER A 118 -10.09 13.66 5.91
C SER A 118 -10.20 13.94 4.41
N LEU A 119 -11.28 13.44 3.80
CA LEU A 119 -11.70 13.75 2.43
C LEU A 119 -12.18 15.20 2.34
#